data_AF-Q4G2S3-F1
#
_entry.id   AF-Q4G2S3-F1
#
_cell.length_a   1.000
_cell.length_b   1.000
_cell.length_c   1.000
_cell.angle_alpha   90.00
_cell.angle_beta   90.00
_cell.angle_gamma   90.00
#
_symmetry.space_group_name_H-M   'P 1'
#
loop_
_entity.id
_entity.type
_entity.pdbx_description
1 polymer ?
#
loop_
_entity_poly.entity_id
_entity_poly.type
_entity_poly.pdbx_seq_one_letter_code
_entity_poly.pdbx_strand_id
1 'polypeptide(L)'
;ADALDFRPERWLEPETARRLAENPFMFMPFHAGPRLCLGQNFAYNEMSFFVVRLLQRVAALELAPDAQPEGSLPPARWKNGEGRQAVEKIWPGSSVTTYIKVSSTRSRPC
;
A
#
# COMPACT_ATOMS: atom_id res chain seq x y z
N ALA A 1 -5.82 -4.73 16.63
CA ALA A 1 -4.36 -4.58 16.77
C ALA A 1 -3.77 -5.43 15.67
N ASP A 2 -3.41 -4.77 14.56
CA ASP A 2 -3.23 -5.35 13.20
C ASP A 2 -3.39 -4.27 12.10
N ALA A 3 -3.26 -2.98 12.44
CA ALA A 3 -3.46 -1.88 11.49
C ALA A 3 -2.37 -1.83 10.41
N LEU A 4 -1.21 -2.43 10.67
CA LEU A 4 -0.11 -2.55 9.73
C LEU A 4 -0.27 -3.76 8.79
N ASP A 5 -1.22 -4.65 9.05
CA ASP A 5 -1.42 -5.86 8.24
C ASP A 5 -2.41 -5.60 7.11
N PHE A 6 -2.05 -6.01 5.90
CA PHE A 6 -2.95 -5.98 4.76
C PHE A 6 -3.95 -7.13 4.86
N ARG A 7 -5.11 -6.86 5.48
CA ARG A 7 -6.23 -7.80 5.62
C ARG A 7 -7.49 -7.25 4.95
N PRO A 8 -7.69 -7.45 3.64
CA PRO A 8 -8.85 -6.90 2.92
C PRO A 8 -10.18 -7.45 3.45
N GLU A 9 -10.21 -8.68 3.98
CA GLU A 9 -11.39 -9.34 4.53
C GLU A 9 -11.98 -8.57 5.73
N ARG A 10 -11.17 -7.74 6.41
CA ARG A 10 -11.60 -6.89 7.52
C ARG A 10 -12.84 -6.07 7.18
N TRP A 11 -12.94 -5.60 5.94
CA TRP A 11 -14.04 -4.74 5.49
C TRP A 11 -15.32 -5.51 5.15
N LEU A 12 -15.26 -6.84 5.11
CA LEU A 12 -16.41 -7.72 4.92
C LEU A 12 -16.99 -8.21 6.26
N GLU A 13 -16.26 -8.01 7.36
CA GLU A 13 -16.70 -8.40 8.70
C GLU A 13 -17.86 -7.49 9.19
N PRO A 14 -19.01 -8.05 9.63
CA PRO A 14 -20.16 -7.25 10.09
C PRO A 14 -19.82 -6.28 11.22
N GLU A 15 -18.92 -6.68 12.12
CA GLU A 15 -18.48 -5.84 13.24
C GLU A 15 -17.70 -4.61 12.77
N THR A 16 -16.88 -4.74 11.72
CA THR A 16 -16.18 -3.60 11.12
C THR A 16 -17.18 -2.63 10.51
N ALA A 17 -18.19 -3.13 9.80
CA ALA A 17 -19.24 -2.30 9.22
C ALA A 17 -20.03 -1.53 10.30
N ARG A 18 -20.39 -2.20 11.41
CA ARG A 18 -21.05 -1.57 12.56
C ARG A 18 -20.20 -0.45 13.15
N ARG A 19 -18.91 -0.71 13.41
CA ARG A 19 -17.99 0.26 14.00
C ARG A 19 -17.76 1.47 13.08
N LEU A 20 -17.68 1.25 11.77
CA LEU A 20 -17.54 2.34 10.80
C LEU A 20 -18.78 3.24 10.74
N ALA A 21 -19.97 2.66 10.90
CA ALA A 21 -21.21 3.43 11.01
C ALA A 21 -21.28 4.25 12.30
N GLU A 22 -20.83 3.69 13.42
CA GLU A 22 -20.76 4.38 14.73
C GLU A 22 -19.70 5.48 14.76
N ASN A 23 -18.55 5.25 14.10
CA ASN A 23 -17.44 6.21 14.03
C ASN A 23 -16.84 6.27 12.62
N PRO A 24 -17.40 7.10 11.71
CA PRO A 24 -16.87 7.26 10.36
C PRO A 24 -15.43 7.79 10.30
N PHE A 25 -14.98 8.49 11.34
CA PHE A 25 -13.63 9.07 11.40
C PHE A 25 -12.53 8.02 11.66
N MET A 26 -12.88 6.75 11.93
CA MET A 26 -11.88 5.69 12.10
C MET A 26 -11.17 5.30 10.79
N PHE A 27 -11.71 5.70 9.64
CA PHE A 27 -11.12 5.45 8.32
C PHE A 27 -11.34 6.66 7.38
N MET A 28 -10.29 7.47 7.18
CA MET A 28 -10.39 8.74 6.45
C MET A 28 -9.36 8.85 5.30
N PRO A 29 -9.41 7.98 4.27
CA PRO A 29 -8.48 8.06 3.14
C PRO A 29 -8.66 9.34 2.29
N PHE A 30 -9.81 10.03 2.41
CA PHE A 30 -10.16 11.24 1.66
C PHE A 30 -10.45 12.45 2.56
N HIS A 31 -9.97 12.40 3.82
CA HIS A 31 -10.35 13.30 4.93
C HIS A 31 -11.82 13.17 5.33
N ALA A 32 -12.36 14.17 6.03
CA ALA A 32 -13.75 14.22 6.49
C ALA A 32 -14.24 15.69 6.63
N GLY A 33 -15.56 15.89 6.73
CA GLY A 33 -16.17 17.20 6.96
C GLY A 33 -16.23 18.10 5.72
N PRO A 34 -16.34 19.44 5.89
CA PRO A 34 -16.54 20.39 4.77
C PRO A 34 -15.41 20.44 3.73
N ARG A 35 -14.25 19.85 4.05
CA ARG A 35 -13.06 19.79 3.19
C ARG A 35 -12.75 18.35 2.74
N LEU A 36 -13.76 17.48 2.76
CA LEU A 36 -13.69 16.14 2.17
C LEU A 36 -13.27 16.24 0.70
N CYS A 37 -12.47 15.29 0.22
CA CYS A 37 -12.08 15.26 -1.19
C CYS A 37 -13.31 15.19 -2.10
N LEU A 38 -13.51 16.23 -2.92
CA LEU A 38 -14.61 16.31 -3.89
C LEU A 38 -14.58 15.15 -4.89
N GLY A 39 -13.38 14.60 -5.15
CA GLY A 39 -13.15 13.49 -6.06
C GLY A 39 -13.33 12.10 -5.45
N GLN A 40 -13.78 11.95 -4.20
CA GLN A 40 -13.85 10.64 -3.52
C GLN A 40 -14.62 9.58 -4.33
N ASN A 41 -15.84 9.89 -4.78
CA ASN A 41 -16.65 8.94 -5.54
C ASN A 41 -16.03 8.60 -6.90
N PHE A 42 -15.43 9.61 -7.56
CA PHE A 42 -14.71 9.40 -8.81
C PHE A 42 -13.50 8.47 -8.60
N ALA A 43 -12.70 8.70 -7.56
CA ALA A 43 -11.55 7.86 -7.23
C ALA A 43 -11.94 6.41 -6.93
N TYR A 44 -13.04 6.18 -6.19
CA TYR A 44 -13.54 4.83 -5.94
C TYR A 44 -13.98 4.13 -7.23
N ASN A 45 -14.67 4.86 -8.13
CA ASN A 45 -15.12 4.31 -9.40
C ASN A 45 -13.94 3.96 -10.32
N GLU A 46 -13.00 4.89 -10.50
CA GLU A 46 -11.81 4.67 -11.33
C GLU A 46 -10.94 3.53 -10.81
N MET A 47 -10.70 3.47 -9.49
CA MET A 47 -9.91 2.39 -8.88
C MET A 47 -10.58 1.03 -9.08
N SER A 48 -11.89 0.94 -8.80
CA SER A 48 -12.65 -0.30 -8.96
C SER A 48 -12.66 -0.77 -10.41
N PHE A 49 -12.92 0.16 -11.34
CA PHE A 49 -12.89 -0.12 -12.77
C PHE A 49 -11.51 -0.60 -13.20
N PHE A 50 -10.44 0.11 -12.84
CA PHE A 50 -9.08 -0.24 -13.19
C PHE A 50 -8.69 -1.64 -12.70
N VAL A 51 -8.94 -1.95 -11.42
CA VAL A 51 -8.60 -3.26 -10.84
C VAL A 51 -9.33 -4.39 -11.55
N VAL A 52 -10.65 -4.25 -11.75
CA VAL A 52 -11.45 -5.27 -12.46
C VAL A 52 -10.94 -5.45 -13.90
N ARG A 53 -10.70 -4.34 -14.60
CA ARG A 53 -10.24 -4.37 -15.99
C ARG A 53 -8.81 -4.85 -16.16
N LEU A 54 -7.94 -4.67 -15.17
CA LEU A 54 -6.59 -5.22 -15.14
C LEU A 54 -6.68 -6.75 -15.01
N LEU A 55 -7.41 -7.24 -14.01
CA LEU A 55 -7.56 -8.68 -13.73
C LEU A 55 -8.26 -9.44 -14.88
N GLN A 56 -9.16 -8.80 -15.63
CA GLN A 56 -9.79 -9.39 -16.81
C GLN A 56 -8.85 -9.51 -18.02
N ARG A 57 -7.79 -8.70 -18.08
CA ARG A 57 -6.91 -8.62 -19.26
C ARG A 57 -5.66 -9.48 -19.16
N VAL A 58 -5.23 -9.82 -17.94
CA VAL A 58 -4.01 -10.59 -17.70
C VAL A 58 -4.36 -11.92 -17.05
N ALA A 59 -3.70 -12.99 -17.47
CA ALA A 59 -3.92 -14.32 -16.90
C ALA A 59 -3.22 -14.52 -15.54
N ALA A 60 -2.11 -13.80 -15.32
CA ALA A 60 -1.32 -13.85 -14.09
C ALA A 60 -0.68 -12.49 -13.81
N LEU A 61 -0.44 -12.21 -12.53
CA LEU A 61 0.29 -11.03 -12.04
C LEU A 61 1.37 -11.52 -11.08
N GLU A 62 2.63 -11.21 -11.41
CA GLU A 62 3.78 -11.57 -10.58
C GLU A 62 4.69 -10.37 -10.41
N LEU A 63 5.37 -10.32 -9.26
CA LEU A 63 6.43 -9.34 -9.04
C LEU A 63 7.62 -9.73 -9.93
N ALA A 64 8.07 -8.84 -10.82
CA ALA A 64 9.26 -9.00 -11.65
C ALA A 64 10.49 -8.39 -10.95
N PRO A 65 11.35 -9.18 -10.27
CA PRO A 65 12.47 -8.64 -9.48
C PRO A 65 13.63 -8.16 -10.38
N ASP A 66 13.74 -8.73 -11.57
CA ASP A 66 14.70 -8.38 -12.62
C ASP A 66 14.45 -6.99 -13.22
N ALA A 67 13.21 -6.51 -13.18
CA ALA A 67 12.84 -5.16 -13.58
C ALA A 67 13.11 -4.09 -12.49
N GLN A 68 13.52 -4.49 -11.29
CA GLN A 68 13.75 -3.55 -10.19
C GLN A 68 15.13 -2.89 -10.29
N PRO A 69 15.28 -1.59 -9.93
CA PRO A 69 16.59 -0.94 -9.87
C PRO A 69 17.55 -1.66 -8.91
N GLU A 70 18.84 -1.69 -9.26
CA GLU A 70 19.85 -2.24 -8.35
C GLU A 70 19.84 -1.51 -7.00
N GLY A 71 19.88 -2.26 -5.89
CA GLY A 71 19.81 -1.70 -4.55
C GLY A 71 18.40 -1.35 -4.05
N SER A 72 17.35 -1.63 -4.83
CA SER A 72 15.95 -1.40 -4.42
C SER A 72 15.31 -2.54 -3.63
N LEU A 73 15.97 -3.71 -3.60
CA LEU A 73 15.56 -4.85 -2.81
C LEU A 73 15.66 -4.56 -1.30
N PRO A 74 14.83 -5.21 -0.47
CA PRO A 74 14.95 -5.12 0.98
C PRO A 74 16.37 -5.44 1.47
N PRO A 75 16.91 -4.68 2.45
CA PRO A 75 18.23 -4.96 3.00
C PRO A 75 18.23 -6.32 3.72
N ALA A 76 19.33 -7.06 3.65
CA ALA A 76 19.42 -8.42 4.19
C ALA A 76 18.97 -8.56 5.67
N ARG A 77 19.16 -7.51 6.47
CA ARG A 77 18.71 -7.46 7.87
C ARG A 77 17.20 -7.62 8.06
N TRP A 78 16.38 -7.30 7.05
CA TRP A 78 14.92 -7.43 7.11
C TRP A 78 14.44 -8.88 7.17
N LYS A 79 15.25 -9.84 6.69
CA LYS A 79 14.94 -11.28 6.80
C LYS A 79 14.69 -11.73 8.24
N ASN A 80 15.35 -11.08 9.21
CA ASN A 80 15.20 -11.34 10.64
C ASN A 80 14.49 -10.19 11.37
N GLY A 81 13.83 -9.30 10.62
CA GLY A 81 13.10 -8.17 11.19
C GLY A 81 11.76 -8.59 11.79
N GLU A 82 11.07 -7.65 12.41
CA GLU A 82 9.73 -7.87 12.98
C GLU A 82 8.63 -7.28 12.07
N GLY A 83 7.44 -7.87 12.14
CA GLY A 83 6.26 -7.42 11.42
C GLY A 83 6.45 -7.42 9.90
N ARG A 84 6.06 -6.31 9.25
CA ARG A 84 6.11 -6.19 7.78
C ARG A 84 7.50 -6.37 7.17
N GLN A 85 8.57 -6.03 7.90
CA GLN A 85 9.93 -6.13 7.37
C GLN A 85 10.30 -7.56 6.98
N ALA A 86 9.81 -8.55 7.73
CA ALA A 86 10.09 -9.97 7.47
C ALA A 86 9.43 -10.52 6.19
N VAL A 87 8.35 -9.88 5.72
CA VAL A 87 7.53 -10.38 4.59
C VAL A 87 7.61 -9.51 3.34
N GLU A 88 8.06 -8.27 3.47
CA GLU A 88 8.07 -7.31 2.37
C GLU A 88 9.10 -7.69 1.30
N LYS A 89 8.68 -7.67 0.03
CA LYS A 89 9.53 -8.03 -1.13
C LYS A 89 10.16 -6.81 -1.81
N ILE A 90 9.80 -5.61 -1.37
CA ILE A 90 10.29 -4.32 -1.86
C ILE A 90 10.79 -3.47 -0.69
N TRP A 91 11.58 -2.43 -0.95
CA TRP A 91 12.00 -1.50 0.11
C TRP A 91 11.20 -0.19 0.08
N PRO A 92 9.99 -0.13 0.66
CA PRO A 92 9.19 1.09 0.60
C PRO A 92 9.79 2.19 1.48
N GLY A 93 9.85 3.40 0.92
CA GLY A 93 10.01 4.66 1.60
C GLY A 93 8.73 5.47 1.49
N SER A 94 8.55 6.43 2.39
CA SER A 94 7.44 7.37 2.33
C SER A 94 7.96 8.76 2.67
N SER A 95 7.58 9.75 1.87
CA SER A 95 7.74 11.17 2.15
C SER A 95 6.38 11.85 2.02
N VAL A 96 6.13 12.53 0.89
CA VAL A 96 4.80 13.00 0.48
C VAL A 96 4.06 11.88 -0.28
N THR A 97 4.79 11.04 -1.00
CA THR A 97 4.28 9.83 -1.66
C THR A 97 5.12 8.61 -1.27
N THR A 98 4.54 7.43 -1.40
CA THR A 98 5.28 6.17 -1.26
C THR A 98 6.20 5.99 -2.47
N TYR A 99 7.43 5.58 -2.24
CA TYR A 99 8.42 5.29 -3.28
C TYR A 99 9.26 4.07 -2.91
N ILE A 100 10.01 3.52 -3.86
CA ILE A 100 10.95 2.43 -3.59
C ILE A 100 12.32 3.04 -3.27
N LYS A 101 12.83 2.77 -2.07
CA LYS A 101 14.18 3.18 -1.66
C LYS A 101 15.21 2.42 -2.48
N VAL A 102 16.31 3.11 -2.79
CA VAL A 102 17.46 2.52 -3.46
C VAL A 102 18.67 2.73 -2.55
N SER A 103 19.39 1.67 -2.17
CA SER A 103 20.67 1.82 -1.49
C SER A 103 21.68 2.45 -2.45
N SER A 104 22.05 3.70 -2.19
CA SER A 104 23.21 4.31 -2.82
C SER A 104 24.48 3.63 -2.30
N THR A 105 25.07 2.74 -3.08
CA THR A 105 26.46 2.30 -2.92
C THR A 105 27.46 3.30 -3.49
N ARG A 106 27.05 4.50 -3.94
CA ARG A 106 28.02 5.55 -4.27
C ARG A 106 28.66 6.05 -2.98
N SER A 107 29.89 5.61 -2.72
CA SER A 107 30.89 6.45 -2.09
C SER A 107 30.81 7.82 -2.76
N ARG A 108 30.46 8.86 -2.01
CA ARG A 108 30.62 10.22 -2.51
C ARG A 108 32.10 10.37 -2.89
N PRO A 109 32.47 10.60 -4.16
CA PRO A 109 33.80 11.13 -4.41
C PRO A 109 33.82 12.51 -3.74
N CYS A 110 34.85 12.76 -2.94
CA CYS A 110 35.16 14.08 -2.39
C CYS A 110 35.24 15.13 -3.51
#